data_AF-A0A9X2ZH99-F1
#
_entry.id   AF-A0A9X2ZH99-F1
#
_cell.length_a   1.000
_cell.length_b   1.000
_cell.length_c   1.000
_cell.angle_alpha   90.00
_cell.angle_beta   90.00
_cell.angle_gamma   90.00
#
_symmetry.space_group_name_H-M   'P 1'
#
loop_
_entity.id
_entity.type
_entity.pdbx_description
1 polymer ?
#
loop_
_entity_poly.entity_id
_entity_poly.type
_entity_poly.pdbx_seq_one_letter_code
_entity_poly.pdbx_strand_id
1 'polypeptide(L)'
;MGLPELKDKIRLQLDLADERVLRIVSSVFDNYLNEIVSYDSKGNPLELSEYHNKVEEGLDDVKYGRIISQENLNKEMKNWDNE
;
A
#
# COMPACT_ATOMS: atom_id res chain seq x y z
N MET A 1 -16.93 -13.68 -18.38
CA MET A 1 -17.37 -12.48 -17.65
C MET A 1 -16.24 -11.48 -17.69
N GLY A 2 -16.51 -10.28 -18.20
CA GLY A 2 -15.64 -9.12 -18.04
C GLY A 2 -15.68 -8.56 -16.62
N LEU A 3 -14.73 -7.69 -16.30
CA LEU A 3 -14.63 -6.95 -15.03
C LEU A 3 -15.95 -6.24 -14.62
N PRO A 4 -16.67 -5.55 -15.52
CA PRO A 4 -17.93 -4.89 -15.17
C PRO A 4 -19.02 -5.88 -14.73
N GLU A 5 -19.19 -6.96 -15.49
CA GLU A 5 -20.19 -8.00 -15.24
C GLU A 5 -19.94 -8.73 -13.91
N LEU A 6 -18.66 -8.95 -13.58
CA LEU A 6 -18.26 -9.54 -12.31
C LEU A 6 -18.62 -8.62 -11.12
N LYS A 7 -18.37 -7.30 -11.27
CA LYS A 7 -18.67 -6.32 -10.22
C LYS A 7 -20.16 -6.23 -9.93
N ASP A 8 -21.00 -6.24 -10.97
CA ASP A 8 -22.45 -6.16 -10.81
C ASP A 8 -23.03 -7.45 -10.22
N LYS A 9 -22.48 -8.61 -10.60
CA LYS A 9 -22.86 -9.88 -9.98
C LYS A 9 -22.55 -9.91 -8.48
N ILE A 10 -21.37 -9.44 -8.07
CA ILE A 10 -20.98 -9.41 -6.65
C ILE A 10 -21.89 -8.47 -5.85
N ARG A 11 -22.21 -7.28 -6.38
CA ARG A 11 -23.14 -6.34 -5.74
C ARG A 11 -24.50 -6.99 -5.47
N LEU A 12 -25.08 -7.62 -6.48
CA LEU A 12 -26.38 -8.30 -6.34
C LEU A 12 -26.33 -9.43 -5.30
N GLN A 13 -25.22 -10.17 -5.25
CA GLN A 13 -25.02 -11.22 -4.25
C GLN A 13 -24.89 -10.67 -2.84
N LEU A 14 -24.30 -9.50 -2.65
CA LEU A 14 -24.18 -8.82 -1.35
C LEU A 14 -25.53 -8.26 -0.88
N ASP A 15 -26.33 -7.69 -1.78
CA ASP A 15 -27.65 -7.13 -1.45
C ASP A 15 -28.63 -8.21 -0.95
N LEU A 16 -28.44 -9.46 -1.40
CA LEU A 16 -29.27 -10.60 -1.03
C LEU A 16 -28.62 -11.50 0.05
N ALA A 17 -27.40 -11.17 0.49
CA ALA A 17 -26.64 -12.00 1.41
C ALA A 17 -27.20 -11.95 2.84
N ASP A 18 -27.09 -13.07 3.55
CA ASP A 18 -27.32 -13.11 4.99
C ASP A 18 -26.12 -12.56 5.79
N GLU A 19 -26.35 -12.30 7.07
CA GLU A 19 -25.32 -11.75 7.97
C GLU A 19 -24.05 -12.61 8.01
N ARG A 20 -24.18 -13.93 7.91
CA ARG A 20 -23.03 -14.85 7.97
C ARG A 20 -22.13 -14.66 6.75
N VAL A 21 -22.72 -14.59 5.55
CA VAL A 21 -21.98 -14.35 4.31
C VAL A 21 -21.31 -12.97 4.37
N LEU A 22 -22.04 -11.94 4.81
CA LEU A 22 -21.48 -10.59 4.94
C LEU A 22 -20.29 -10.52 5.91
N ARG A 23 -20.35 -11.23 7.05
CA ARG A 23 -19.23 -11.33 8.00
C ARG A 23 -18.00 -12.00 7.41
N ILE A 24 -18.19 -13.06 6.63
CA ILE A 24 -17.08 -13.74 5.94
C ILE A 24 -16.45 -12.81 4.92
N VAL A 25 -17.26 -12.15 4.10
CA VAL A 25 -16.78 -11.22 3.07
C VAL A 25 -16.05 -10.03 3.71
N SER A 26 -16.58 -9.46 4.79
CA SER A 26 -15.89 -8.40 5.56
C SER A 26 -14.52 -8.88 6.03
N SER A 27 -14.46 -10.06 6.66
CA SER A 27 -13.20 -10.63 7.12
C SER A 27 -12.20 -10.85 5.97
N VAL A 28 -12.67 -11.31 4.80
CA VAL A 28 -11.80 -11.46 3.63
C VAL A 28 -11.25 -10.12 3.18
N PHE A 29 -12.07 -9.06 3.12
CA PHE A 29 -11.59 -7.72 2.78
C PHE A 29 -10.63 -7.18 3.85
N ASP A 30 -10.93 -7.34 5.13
CA ASP A 30 -10.08 -6.88 6.22
C ASP A 30 -8.71 -7.58 6.18
N ASN A 31 -8.67 -8.89 5.93
CA ASN A 31 -7.42 -9.65 5.84
C ASN A 31 -6.66 -9.43 4.53
N TYR A 32 -7.35 -9.18 3.42
CA TYR A 32 -6.72 -8.89 2.13
C TYR A 32 -6.15 -7.47 2.08
N LEU A 33 -6.81 -6.52 2.75
CA LEU A 33 -6.37 -5.12 2.79
C LEU A 33 -5.24 -4.89 3.79
N ASN A 34 -5.17 -5.68 4.87
CA ASN A 34 -4.17 -5.55 5.92
C ASN A 34 -3.01 -6.57 5.76
N GLU A 35 -2.74 -7.01 4.53
CA GLU A 35 -1.59 -7.87 4.24
C GLU A 35 -0.28 -7.07 4.41
N ILE A 36 0.67 -7.65 5.14
CA ILE A 36 2.03 -7.11 5.26
C ILE A 36 2.77 -7.40 3.95
N VAL A 37 3.08 -6.35 3.19
CA VAL A 37 3.71 -6.48 1.87
C VAL A 37 5.19 -6.09 1.88
N SER A 38 5.65 -5.36 2.91
CA SER A 38 7.04 -4.91 3.01
C SER A 38 7.43 -4.58 4.45
N TYR A 39 8.67 -4.13 4.64
CA TYR A 39 9.19 -3.62 5.90
C TYR A 39 9.94 -2.32 5.67
N ASP A 40 9.82 -1.38 6.61
CA ASP A 40 10.59 -0.14 6.56
C ASP A 40 12.06 -0.33 6.98
N SER A 41 12.86 0.73 6.91
CA SER A 41 14.27 0.70 7.30
C SER A 41 14.52 0.43 8.79
N LYS A 42 13.48 0.48 9.62
CA LYS A 42 13.51 0.14 11.05
C LYS A 42 12.96 -1.27 11.33
N GLY A 43 12.52 -1.99 10.29
CA GLY A 43 11.94 -3.32 10.39
C GLY A 43 10.47 -3.35 10.78
N ASN A 44 9.76 -2.21 10.76
CA ASN A 44 8.32 -2.20 10.99
C ASN A 44 7.60 -2.75 9.75
N PRO A 45 6.57 -3.60 9.93
CA PRO A 45 5.77 -4.09 8.82
C PRO A 45 5.03 -2.94 8.14
N LEU A 46 4.87 -3.04 6.82
CA LEU A 46 4.10 -2.10 6.01
C LEU A 46 2.93 -2.83 5.37
N GLU A 47 1.73 -2.30 5.58
CA GLU A 47 0.53 -2.72 4.86
C GLU A 47 0.55 -2.21 3.41
N LEU A 48 -0.27 -2.81 2.55
CA LEU A 48 -0.34 -2.43 1.14
C LEU A 48 -0.67 -0.94 0.92
N SER A 49 -1.56 -0.38 1.75
CA SER A 49 -1.95 1.02 1.71
C SER A 49 -0.79 1.96 2.04
N GLU A 50 -0.02 1.65 3.08
CA GLU A 50 1.15 2.41 3.52
C GLU A 50 2.29 2.34 2.50
N TYR A 51 2.50 1.16 1.93
CA TYR A 51 3.47 0.97 0.84
C TYR A 51 3.11 1.82 -0.38
N HIS A 52 1.83 1.81 -0.79
CA HIS A 52 1.36 2.63 -1.91
C HIS A 52 1.58 4.13 -1.64
N ASN A 53 1.27 4.61 -0.44
CA ASN A 53 1.50 6.00 -0.06
C ASN A 53 2.98 6.40 -0.16
N LYS A 54 3.91 5.53 0.26
CA LYS A 54 5.36 5.76 0.12
C LYS A 54 5.81 5.83 -1.33
N VAL A 55 5.24 4.99 -2.19
CA VAL A 55 5.53 5.03 -3.63
C VAL A 55 5.04 6.34 -4.24
N GLU A 56 3.81 6.76 -3.93
CA GLU A 56 3.26 8.03 -4.40
C GLU A 56 4.08 9.23 -3.91
N GLU A 57 4.53 9.23 -2.65
CA GLU A 57 5.44 10.26 -2.11
C GLU A 57 6.74 10.34 -2.92
N GLY A 58 7.35 9.19 -3.22
CA GLY A 58 8.56 9.13 -4.06
C GLY A 58 8.32 9.62 -5.50
N LEU A 59 7.15 9.34 -6.07
CA LEU A 59 6.78 9.86 -7.40
C LEU A 59 6.58 11.39 -7.37
N ASP A 60 5.98 11.91 -6.30
CA ASP A 60 5.84 13.35 -6.09
C ASP A 60 7.21 14.01 -5.89
N ASP A 61 8.15 13.39 -5.17
CA ASP A 61 9.52 13.87 -5.03
C ASP A 61 10.20 14.00 -6.39
N VAL A 62 10.06 12.99 -7.26
CA VAL A 62 10.56 13.07 -8.64
C VAL A 62 9.89 14.20 -9.41
N LYS A 63 8.56 14.33 -9.31
CA LYS A 63 7.78 15.35 -10.01
C LYS A 63 8.16 16.78 -9.61
N TYR A 64 8.43 17.02 -8.33
CA TYR A 64 8.83 18.32 -7.80
C TYR A 64 10.34 18.54 -7.78
N GLY A 65 11.13 17.61 -8.33
CA GLY A 65 12.59 17.71 -8.40
C GLY A 65 13.28 17.58 -7.05
N ARG A 66 12.63 17.01 -6.04
CA ARG A 66 13.19 16.67 -4.72
C ARG A 66 14.03 15.39 -4.82
N ILE A 67 15.03 15.41 -5.70
CA ILE A 67 15.92 14.28 -5.97
C ILE A 67 17.36 14.65 -5.60
N ILE A 68 18.14 13.66 -5.22
CA ILE A 68 19.58 13.80 -4.94
C ILE A 68 20.37 12.82 -5.81
N SER A 69 21.55 13.23 -6.27
CA SER A 69 22.44 12.32 -6.98
C SER A 69 23.06 11.32 -6.00
N GLN A 70 23.40 10.13 -6.49
CA GLN A 70 24.06 9.12 -5.66
C GLN A 70 25.38 9.63 -5.06
N GLU A 71 26.12 10.47 -5.80
CA GLU A 71 27.37 11.06 -5.30
C GLU A 71 27.12 11.99 -4.11
N ASN A 72 26.10 12.84 -4.19
CA ASN A 72 25.75 13.76 -3.11
C ASN A 72 25.21 13.00 -1.89
N LEU A 73 24.39 11.97 -2.09
CA LEU A 73 23.93 11.10 -1.01
C LEU A 73 25.11 10.45 -0.28
N ASN A 74 26.08 9.90 -1.01
CA ASN A 74 27.28 9.29 -0.43
C ASN A 74 28.13 10.29 0.39
N LYS A 75 28.11 11.58 0.01
CA LYS A 75 28.79 12.65 0.77
C LYS A 75 28.04 12.96 2.06
N GLU A 76 26.71 13.05 2.02
CA GLU A 76 25.87 13.29 3.20
C GLU A 76 25.96 12.14 4.21
N MET A 77 25.91 10.88 3.74
CA MET A 77 26.02 9.68 4.58
C MET A 77 27.25 9.68 5.49
N LYS A 78 28.38 10.22 5.03
CA LYS A 78 29.63 10.27 5.83
C LYS A 78 29.51 11.15 7.07
N ASN A 79 28.52 12.04 7.12
CA ASN A 79 28.32 12.96 8.23
C ASN A 79 27.20 12.49 9.17
N TRP A 80 26.52 11.38 8.89
CA TRP A 80 25.40 10.89 9.71
C TRP A 80 25.82 10.23 11.01
N ASP A 81 27.07 9.74 11.11
CA ASP A 81 27.61 9.11 12.32
C ASP A 81 28.26 10.11 13.31
N ASN A 82 28.21 11.42 13.02
CA ASN A 82 28.91 12.47 13.79
C ASN A 82 28.02 13.19 14.82
N GLU A 83 26.87 12.63 15.19
CA GLU A 83 26.01 13.08 16.32
C GLU A 83 26.01 12.06 17.47
#